data_AF-A0A965E4K2-F1
#
_entry.id   AF-A0A965E4K2-F1
#
_cell.length_a   1.000
_cell.length_b   1.000
_cell.length_c   1.000
_cell.angle_alpha   90.00
_cell.angle_beta   90.00
_cell.angle_gamma   90.00
#
_symmetry.space_group_name_H-M   'P 1'
#
loop_
_entity.id
_entity.type
_entity.pdbx_description
1 polymer ?
#
loop_
_entity_poly.entity_id
_entity_poly.type
_entity_poly.pdbx_seq_one_letter_code
_entity_poly.pdbx_strand_id
1 'polypeptide(L)'
;PRGLGHIPAPRGQGHPAGVKKLAKAPEISNVAPNISPIKAKDSTSIAASYNRAEILVAAKINESTLVELERYGIVRANRVGATDLYDEVDLQILQASAAFIELGIDSRHLKAWRSAADQEVSLFESRVVPLMRQRNPQARQQAMQMFAELVEQGAKLRSALIAAQARDHIDHR
;
A
#
# COMPACT_ATOMS: atom_id res chain seq x y z
N PRO A 1 64.02 -33.42 -21.39
CA PRO A 1 64.43 -32.97 -20.04
C PRO A 1 63.36 -32.07 -19.39
N ARG A 2 62.65 -32.66 -18.40
CA ARG A 2 61.96 -32.06 -17.22
C ARG A 2 60.80 -31.08 -17.49
N GLY A 3 59.60 -31.19 -16.91
CA GLY A 3 59.06 -32.07 -15.86
C GLY A 3 57.92 -31.34 -15.14
N LEU A 4 56.80 -32.04 -14.87
CA LEU A 4 55.69 -31.59 -14.03
C LEU A 4 56.08 -31.49 -12.53
N GLY A 5 55.32 -30.69 -11.78
CA GLY A 5 55.28 -30.64 -10.31
C GLY A 5 55.93 -29.37 -9.76
N HIS A 6 55.51 -28.74 -8.67
CA HIS A 6 54.60 -29.11 -7.58
C HIS A 6 54.44 -27.82 -6.72
N ILE A 7 53.24 -27.53 -6.21
CA ILE A 7 52.95 -26.37 -5.34
C ILE A 7 53.55 -26.63 -3.95
N PRO A 8 54.04 -25.59 -3.24
CA PRO A 8 53.52 -25.40 -1.88
C PRO A 8 53.28 -23.92 -1.52
N ALA A 9 52.12 -23.65 -0.91
CA ALA A 9 51.92 -22.56 0.05
C ALA A 9 52.64 -22.95 1.39
N PRO A 10 52.85 -22.10 2.44
CA PRO A 10 51.85 -21.13 2.95
C PRO A 10 52.37 -19.93 3.80
N ARG A 11 51.41 -19.17 4.37
CA ARG A 11 51.44 -18.38 5.64
C ARG A 11 52.33 -17.12 5.66
N GLY A 12 51.90 -15.97 6.15
CA GLY A 12 50.73 -15.59 6.95
C GLY A 12 50.97 -14.22 7.62
N GLN A 13 50.00 -13.79 8.42
CA GLN A 13 49.95 -12.55 9.24
C GLN A 13 49.50 -11.31 8.42
N GLY A 14 48.25 -10.83 8.47
CA GLY A 14 47.24 -10.93 9.50
C GLY A 14 47.58 -9.97 10.63
N HIS A 15 46.96 -8.79 10.67
CA HIS A 15 46.71 -7.98 11.88
C HIS A 15 45.43 -7.14 11.68
N PRO A 16 44.74 -6.80 12.79
CA PRO A 16 43.30 -6.68 12.85
C PRO A 16 42.84 -5.24 13.17
N ALA A 17 41.55 -5.13 13.47
CA ALA A 17 40.88 -4.04 14.19
C ALA A 17 40.28 -2.91 13.34
N GLY A 18 38.95 -2.93 13.27
CA GLY A 18 38.17 -1.80 12.77
C GLY A 18 36.70 -2.08 12.56
N VAL A 19 36.08 -3.02 13.31
CA VAL A 19 34.64 -3.22 13.28
C VAL A 19 33.97 -2.02 13.96
N LYS A 20 33.73 -0.95 13.20
CA LYS A 20 32.77 0.08 13.60
C LYS A 20 31.38 -0.47 13.31
N LYS A 21 30.76 -0.93 14.39
CA LYS A 21 29.37 -1.33 14.54
C LYS A 21 28.45 -0.22 14.02
N LEU A 22 27.99 -0.32 12.77
CA LEU A 22 26.78 0.41 12.36
C LEU A 22 25.59 -0.29 12.99
N ALA A 23 24.92 0.44 13.87
CA ALA A 23 23.75 0.01 14.57
C ALA A 23 22.58 -0.22 13.60
N LYS A 24 22.01 -1.42 13.71
CA LYS A 24 20.60 -1.80 13.51
C LYS A 24 19.89 -1.10 12.33
N ALA A 25 19.93 -1.77 11.18
CA ALA A 25 18.92 -1.59 10.14
C ALA A 25 17.51 -1.84 10.73
N PRO A 26 16.49 -1.03 10.39
CA PRO A 26 15.13 -1.39 10.75
C PRO A 26 14.78 -2.69 10.02
N GLU A 27 14.31 -3.69 10.77
CA GLU A 27 13.70 -4.88 10.19
C GLU A 27 12.51 -4.42 9.35
N ILE A 28 12.64 -4.54 8.02
CA ILE A 28 11.51 -4.49 7.10
C ILE A 28 10.64 -5.70 7.42
N SER A 29 9.72 -5.52 8.36
CA SER A 29 8.58 -6.41 8.56
C SER A 29 7.91 -6.59 7.20
N ASN A 30 7.79 -7.85 6.76
CA ASN A 30 6.98 -8.24 5.63
C ASN A 30 5.53 -7.80 5.89
N VAL A 31 5.18 -6.59 5.47
CA VAL A 31 3.80 -6.12 5.43
C VAL A 31 3.20 -6.76 4.20
N ALA A 32 2.59 -7.93 4.38
CA ALA A 32 1.61 -8.43 3.42
C ALA A 32 0.63 -7.26 3.13
N PRO A 33 0.25 -7.03 1.86
CA PRO A 33 -0.69 -5.97 1.57
C PRO A 33 -1.99 -6.30 2.30
N ASN A 34 -2.27 -5.59 3.39
CA ASN A 34 -3.50 -5.74 4.15
C ASN A 34 -4.60 -5.00 3.38
N ILE A 35 -4.93 -5.54 2.21
CA ILE A 35 -6.09 -5.15 1.45
C ILE A 35 -7.23 -5.86 2.16
N SER A 36 -7.96 -5.14 3.01
CA SER A 36 -9.22 -5.67 3.52
C SER A 36 -10.07 -6.03 2.29
N PRO A 37 -10.48 -7.30 2.12
CA PRO A 37 -11.30 -7.69 0.99
C PRO A 37 -12.56 -6.84 1.00
N ILE A 38 -13.04 -6.41 -0.17
CA ILE A 38 -14.41 -5.91 -0.34
C ILE A 38 -15.34 -7.10 -0.09
N LYS A 39 -15.52 -7.48 1.18
CA LYS A 39 -16.45 -8.52 1.58
C LYS A 39 -17.83 -7.92 1.41
N ALA A 40 -18.65 -8.53 0.55
CA ALA A 40 -20.07 -8.23 0.47
C ALA A 40 -20.64 -8.30 1.89
N LYS A 41 -21.08 -7.14 2.42
CA LYS A 41 -21.53 -6.99 3.80
C LYS A 41 -22.68 -7.96 4.07
N ASP A 42 -22.40 -9.02 4.83
CA ASP A 42 -23.44 -9.62 5.67
C ASP A 42 -23.82 -8.57 6.71
N SER A 43 -25.05 -8.10 6.58
CA SER A 43 -25.72 -7.16 7.45
C SER A 43 -25.74 -7.66 8.90
N THR A 44 -24.80 -7.18 9.74
CA THR A 44 -24.90 -7.02 11.22
C THR A 44 -23.64 -6.34 11.82
N SER A 45 -22.53 -6.17 11.10
CA SER A 45 -21.43 -5.33 11.61
C SER A 45 -21.78 -3.87 11.39
N ILE A 46 -22.06 -3.12 12.46
CA ILE A 46 -22.06 -1.65 12.41
C ILE A 46 -20.64 -1.29 11.97
N ALA A 47 -20.45 -0.92 10.70
CA ALA A 47 -19.16 -0.43 10.24
C ALA A 47 -18.79 0.72 11.18
N ALA A 48 -17.68 0.60 11.91
CA ALA A 48 -17.28 1.61 12.86
C ALA A 48 -17.17 2.94 12.12
N SER A 49 -18.07 3.86 12.44
CA SER A 49 -18.06 5.22 11.91
C SER A 49 -17.38 6.11 12.92
N TYR A 50 -16.37 6.84 12.48
CA TYR A 50 -15.62 7.78 13.30
C TYR A 50 -16.08 9.19 12.98
N ASN A 51 -16.39 9.99 13.99
CA ASN A 51 -16.46 11.43 13.82
C ASN A 51 -15.04 12.02 13.64
N ARG A 52 -14.97 13.30 13.30
CA ARG A 52 -13.68 13.99 13.06
C ARG A 52 -12.71 13.91 14.24
N ALA A 53 -13.18 14.05 15.49
CA ALA A 53 -12.30 13.97 16.64
C ALA A 53 -11.80 12.53 16.88
N GLU A 54 -12.67 11.54 16.69
CA GLU A 54 -12.34 10.13 16.84
C GLU A 54 -11.33 9.65 15.80
N ILE A 55 -11.48 10.06 14.53
CA ILE A 55 -10.58 9.63 13.46
C ILE A 55 -9.17 10.19 13.65
N LEU A 56 -9.00 11.41 14.16
CA LEU A 56 -7.69 11.99 14.46
C LEU A 56 -6.94 11.17 15.51
N VAL A 57 -7.63 10.78 16.58
CA VAL A 57 -7.07 9.95 17.65
C VAL A 57 -6.75 8.55 17.12
N ALA A 58 -7.65 7.94 16.35
CA ALA A 58 -7.47 6.60 15.81
C ALA A 58 -6.34 6.52 14.77
N ALA A 59 -6.21 7.54 13.92
CA ALA A 59 -5.16 7.64 12.90
C ALA A 59 -3.83 8.18 13.45
N LYS A 60 -3.83 8.73 14.68
CA LYS A 60 -2.69 9.40 15.31
C LYS A 60 -2.14 10.56 14.46
N ILE A 61 -3.04 11.37 13.90
CA ILE A 61 -2.69 12.55 13.10
C ILE A 61 -3.25 13.83 13.72
N ASN A 62 -2.68 14.97 13.35
CA ASN A 62 -3.17 16.27 13.76
C ASN A 62 -4.21 16.81 12.76
N GLU A 63 -5.01 17.77 13.22
CA GLU A 63 -6.05 18.45 12.42
C GLU A 63 -5.49 19.03 11.11
N SER A 64 -4.30 19.64 11.16
CA SER A 64 -3.65 20.20 9.96
C SER A 64 -3.38 19.15 8.89
N THR A 65 -2.93 17.96 9.29
CA THR A 65 -2.67 16.84 8.38
C THR A 65 -3.97 16.33 7.77
N LEU A 66 -5.03 16.18 8.56
CA LEU A 66 -6.33 15.76 8.04
C LEU A 66 -6.87 16.76 7.01
N VAL A 67 -6.81 18.06 7.30
CA VAL A 67 -7.22 19.13 6.38
C VAL A 67 -6.43 19.08 5.07
N GLU A 68 -5.11 18.85 5.12
CA GLU A 68 -4.31 18.70 3.90
C GLU A 68 -4.70 17.47 3.09
N LEU A 69 -4.89 16.32 3.75
CA LEU A 69 -5.30 15.09 3.09
C LEU A 69 -6.68 15.23 2.44
N GLU A 70 -7.63 15.92 3.09
CA GLU A 70 -8.92 16.29 2.51
C GLU A 70 -8.79 17.27 1.35
N ARG A 71 -7.88 18.24 1.44
CA ARG A 71 -7.62 19.24 0.39
C ARG A 71 -7.08 18.62 -0.88
N TYR A 72 -6.15 17.66 -0.78
CA TYR A 72 -5.69 16.86 -1.91
C TYR A 72 -6.67 15.71 -2.24
N GLY A 73 -7.67 15.54 -1.38
CA GLY A 73 -8.78 14.60 -1.46
C GLY A 73 -8.39 13.14 -1.23
N ILE A 74 -7.23 12.88 -0.66
CA ILE A 74 -6.76 11.52 -0.32
C ILE A 74 -7.81 10.77 0.51
N VAL A 75 -8.49 11.49 1.40
CA VAL A 75 -9.67 11.03 2.13
C VAL A 75 -10.83 12.00 1.88
N ARG A 76 -12.07 11.54 2.05
CA ARG A 76 -13.26 12.41 2.03
C ARG A 76 -14.21 11.99 3.13
N ALA A 77 -14.61 12.95 3.97
CA ALA A 77 -15.68 12.71 4.92
C ALA A 77 -17.01 12.44 4.21
N ASN A 78 -17.74 11.44 4.71
CA ASN A 78 -19.12 11.18 4.33
C ASN A 78 -20.05 12.04 5.18
N ARG A 79 -20.72 13.00 4.56
CA ARG A 79 -21.61 13.92 5.26
C ARG A 79 -22.96 13.26 5.56
N VAL A 80 -23.27 13.04 6.83
CA VAL A 80 -24.54 12.49 7.30
C VAL A 80 -25.25 13.55 8.13
N GLY A 81 -26.25 14.20 7.53
CA GLY A 81 -26.93 15.35 8.14
C GLY A 81 -25.97 16.53 8.31
N ALA A 82 -25.71 16.92 9.56
CA ALA A 82 -24.79 18.00 9.91
C ALA A 82 -23.39 17.51 10.32
N THR A 83 -23.15 16.19 10.31
CA THR A 83 -21.92 15.58 10.84
C THR A 83 -21.08 14.94 9.73
N ASP A 84 -19.78 15.16 9.80
CA ASP A 84 -18.78 14.50 8.95
C ASP A 84 -18.35 13.19 9.61
N LEU A 85 -18.55 12.08 8.89
CA LEU A 85 -18.21 10.73 9.34
C LEU A 85 -17.19 10.08 8.41
N TYR A 86 -16.30 9.30 9.00
CA TYR A 86 -15.28 8.50 8.34
C TYR A 86 -15.53 7.04 8.64
N ASP A 87 -15.17 6.15 7.72
CA ASP A 87 -15.25 4.71 7.93
C ASP A 87 -13.89 4.07 8.24
N GLU A 88 -13.87 2.75 8.32
CA GLU A 88 -12.66 1.98 8.58
C GLU A 88 -11.64 2.07 7.42
N VAL A 89 -12.11 2.22 6.17
CA VAL A 89 -11.22 2.37 5.00
C VAL A 89 -10.55 3.74 5.03
N ASP A 90 -11.29 4.78 5.39
CA ASP A 90 -10.75 6.11 5.62
C ASP A 90 -9.65 6.08 6.69
N LEU A 91 -9.85 5.35 7.79
CA LEU A 91 -8.84 5.16 8.84
C LEU A 91 -7.56 4.51 8.28
N GLN A 92 -7.68 3.44 7.49
CA GLN A 92 -6.54 2.77 6.89
C GLN A 92 -5.76 3.71 5.94
N ILE A 93 -6.47 4.52 5.15
CA ILE A 93 -5.87 5.53 4.27
C ILE A 93 -5.10 6.57 5.08
N LEU A 94 -5.70 7.07 6.17
CA LEU A 94 -5.07 8.07 7.04
C LEU A 94 -3.83 7.54 7.74
N GLN A 95 -3.86 6.30 8.25
CA GLN A 95 -2.70 5.67 8.89
C GLN A 95 -1.55 5.46 7.91
N ALA A 96 -1.84 4.98 6.69
CA ALA A 96 -0.83 4.85 5.65
C ALA A 96 -0.25 6.22 5.25
N SER A 97 -1.11 7.22 5.09
CA SER A 97 -0.70 8.59 4.77
C SER A 97 0.19 9.20 5.85
N ALA A 98 -0.13 8.97 7.13
CA ALA A 98 0.67 9.41 8.26
C ALA A 98 2.09 8.81 8.20
N ALA A 99 2.19 7.50 7.95
CA ALA A 99 3.49 6.83 7.80
C ALA A 99 4.32 7.40 6.63
N PHE A 100 3.69 7.72 5.49
CA PHE A 100 4.39 8.40 4.39
C PHE A 100 4.92 9.79 4.78
N ILE A 101 4.12 10.57 5.50
CA ILE A 101 4.48 11.92 5.96
C ILE A 101 5.64 11.85 6.96
N GLU A 102 5.64 10.90 7.90
CA GLU A 102 6.75 10.65 8.82
C GLU A 102 8.07 10.30 8.10
N LEU A 103 7.97 9.67 6.93
CA LEU A 103 9.11 9.35 6.06
C LEU A 103 9.51 10.51 5.12
N GLY A 104 8.87 11.69 5.24
CA GLY A 104 9.17 12.89 4.46
C GLY A 104 8.43 12.99 3.12
N ILE A 105 7.38 12.19 2.90
CA ILE A 105 6.54 12.26 1.70
C ILE A 105 5.25 13.04 2.01
N ASP A 106 5.21 14.29 1.56
CA ASP A 106 4.05 15.17 1.79
C ASP A 106 2.75 14.71 1.11
N SER A 107 1.61 15.15 1.66
CA SER A 107 0.24 14.92 1.17
C SER A 107 0.04 15.19 -0.33
N ARG A 108 0.79 16.14 -0.91
CA ARG A 108 0.74 16.46 -2.35
C ARG A 108 1.27 15.35 -3.25
N HIS A 109 2.24 14.57 -2.77
CA HIS A 109 2.81 13.44 -3.53
C HIS A 109 1.84 12.26 -3.54
N LEU A 110 1.05 12.10 -2.46
CA LEU A 110 0.01 11.09 -2.36
C LEU A 110 -1.11 11.26 -3.40
N LYS A 111 -1.25 12.46 -3.98
CA LYS A 111 -2.21 12.70 -5.07
C LYS A 111 -1.96 11.80 -6.28
N ALA A 112 -0.70 11.51 -6.61
CA ALA A 112 -0.37 10.58 -7.68
C ALA A 112 -0.84 9.14 -7.37
N TRP A 113 -0.72 8.73 -6.10
CA TRP A 113 -1.20 7.43 -5.63
C TRP A 113 -2.72 7.31 -5.74
N ARG A 114 -3.44 8.37 -5.34
CA ARG A 114 -4.89 8.46 -5.54
C ARG A 114 -5.26 8.36 -7.03
N SER A 115 -4.65 9.17 -7.88
CA SER A 115 -4.99 9.19 -9.30
C SER A 115 -4.72 7.84 -9.98
N ALA A 116 -3.69 7.12 -9.57
CA ALA A 116 -3.45 5.75 -10.05
C ALA A 116 -4.59 4.81 -9.63
N ALA A 117 -5.03 4.87 -8.37
CA ALA A 117 -6.17 4.07 -7.89
C ALA A 117 -7.47 4.40 -8.64
N ASP A 118 -7.76 5.69 -8.87
CA ASP A 118 -8.94 6.12 -9.65
C ASP A 118 -8.92 5.56 -11.08
N GLN A 119 -7.74 5.51 -11.71
CA GLN A 119 -7.56 4.94 -13.05
C GLN A 119 -7.74 3.42 -13.07
N GLU A 120 -7.21 2.70 -12.07
CA GLU A 120 -7.39 1.25 -11.92
C GLU A 120 -8.87 0.90 -11.77
N VAL A 121 -9.59 1.58 -10.87
CA VAL A 121 -11.03 1.36 -10.65
C VAL A 121 -11.82 1.68 -11.91
N SER A 122 -11.55 2.80 -12.58
CA SER A 122 -12.22 3.17 -13.83
C SER A 122 -12.03 2.12 -14.94
N LEU A 123 -10.81 1.57 -15.06
CA LEU A 123 -10.52 0.48 -15.98
C LEU A 123 -11.34 -0.77 -15.63
N PHE A 124 -11.43 -1.15 -14.35
CA PHE A 124 -12.17 -2.32 -13.91
C PHE A 124 -13.69 -2.15 -14.13
N GLU A 125 -14.24 -0.99 -13.77
CA GLU A 125 -15.65 -0.65 -13.99
C GLU A 125 -16.02 -0.76 -15.46
N SER A 126 -15.17 -0.28 -16.38
CA SER A 126 -15.43 -0.37 -17.82
C SER A 126 -15.67 -1.81 -18.31
N ARG A 127 -15.08 -2.81 -17.63
CA ARG A 127 -15.24 -4.23 -17.94
C ARG A 127 -16.47 -4.85 -17.27
N VAL A 128 -16.82 -4.39 -16.08
CA VAL A 128 -17.86 -4.99 -15.24
C VAL A 128 -19.25 -4.38 -15.49
N VAL A 129 -19.34 -3.09 -15.82
CA VAL A 129 -20.60 -2.36 -16.09
C VAL A 129 -21.48 -3.05 -17.15
N PRO A 130 -20.95 -3.57 -18.28
CA PRO A 130 -21.77 -4.30 -19.26
C PRO A 130 -22.49 -5.52 -18.68
N LEU A 131 -21.86 -6.26 -17.76
CA LEU A 131 -22.43 -7.43 -17.11
C LEU A 131 -23.52 -7.04 -16.10
N MET A 132 -23.32 -5.93 -15.37
CA MET A 132 -24.31 -5.43 -14.40
C MET A 132 -25.60 -4.92 -15.05
N ARG A 133 -25.53 -4.44 -16.29
CA ARG A 133 -26.69 -3.97 -17.07
C ARG A 133 -27.62 -5.10 -17.53
N GLN A 134 -27.18 -6.35 -17.47
CA GLN A 134 -28.04 -7.49 -17.79
C GLN A 134 -29.15 -7.63 -16.73
N ARG A 135 -30.37 -7.96 -17.17
CA ARG A 135 -31.55 -8.16 -16.29
C ARG A 135 -31.55 -9.49 -15.53
N ASN A 136 -30.37 -10.07 -15.31
CA ASN A 136 -30.19 -11.36 -14.64
C ASN A 136 -29.45 -11.17 -13.30
N PRO A 137 -30.03 -11.58 -12.16
CA PRO A 137 -29.36 -11.51 -10.85
C PRO A 137 -28.04 -12.29 -10.81
N GLN A 138 -27.93 -13.43 -11.51
CA GLN A 138 -26.70 -14.23 -11.58
C GLN A 138 -25.57 -13.46 -12.29
N ALA A 139 -25.88 -12.70 -13.34
CA ALA A 139 -24.90 -11.87 -14.05
C ALA A 139 -24.36 -10.75 -13.16
N ARG A 140 -25.20 -10.19 -12.26
CA ARG A 140 -24.75 -9.18 -11.29
C ARG A 140 -23.82 -9.76 -10.23
N GLN A 141 -24.10 -10.97 -9.74
CA GLN A 141 -23.22 -11.66 -8.80
C GLN A 141 -21.87 -11.99 -9.45
N GLN A 142 -21.88 -12.48 -10.69
CA GLN A 142 -20.66 -12.74 -11.47
C GLN A 142 -19.86 -11.44 -11.69
N ALA A 143 -20.54 -10.33 -12.00
CA ALA A 143 -19.92 -9.03 -12.17
C ALA A 143 -19.21 -8.55 -10.89
N MET A 144 -19.84 -8.70 -9.72
CA MET A 144 -19.24 -8.36 -8.42
C MET A 144 -18.03 -9.25 -8.10
N GLN A 145 -18.13 -10.55 -8.40
CA GLN A 145 -17.03 -11.49 -8.17
C GLN A 145 -15.83 -11.18 -9.08
N MET A 146 -16.08 -10.91 -10.36
CA MET A 146 -15.05 -10.48 -11.31
C MET A 146 -14.40 -9.16 -10.88
N PHE A 147 -15.18 -8.19 -10.38
CA PHE A 147 -14.64 -6.94 -9.87
C PHE A 147 -13.70 -7.15 -8.68
N ALA A 148 -14.09 -7.99 -7.71
CA ALA A 148 -13.24 -8.33 -6.57
C ALA A 148 -11.93 -9.01 -7.00
N GLU A 149 -11.99 -9.92 -7.98
CA GLU A 149 -10.82 -10.57 -8.54
C GLU A 149 -9.89 -9.57 -9.27
N LEU A 150 -10.45 -8.65 -10.06
CA LEU A 150 -9.68 -7.60 -10.72
C LEU A 150 -8.93 -6.70 -9.72
N VAL A 151 -9.58 -6.30 -8.63
CA VAL A 151 -8.95 -5.51 -7.56
C VAL A 151 -7.80 -6.27 -6.92
N GLU A 152 -7.98 -7.57 -6.62
CA GLU A 152 -6.94 -8.40 -6.03
C GLU A 152 -5.72 -8.55 -6.97
N GLN A 153 -5.95 -8.83 -8.25
CA GLN A 153 -4.88 -8.97 -9.22
C GLN A 153 -4.18 -7.64 -9.51
N GLY A 154 -4.92 -6.53 -9.55
CA GLY A 154 -4.37 -5.18 -9.70
C GLY A 154 -3.39 -4.84 -8.59
N ALA A 155 -3.75 -5.11 -7.34
CA ALA A 155 -2.86 -4.86 -6.21
C ALA A 155 -1.60 -5.74 -6.22
N LYS A 156 -1.72 -7.01 -6.61
CA LYS A 156 -0.56 -7.91 -6.81
C LYS A 156 0.38 -7.39 -7.89
N LEU A 157 -0.18 -6.98 -9.04
CA LEU A 157 0.59 -6.43 -10.15
C LEU A 157 1.33 -5.16 -9.72
N ARG A 158 0.67 -4.25 -9.02
CA ARG A 158 1.28 -3.01 -8.52
C ARG A 158 2.47 -3.28 -7.60
N SER A 159 2.30 -4.19 -6.63
CA SER A 159 3.38 -4.58 -5.72
C SER A 159 4.57 -5.17 -6.49
N ALA A 160 4.31 -6.04 -7.46
CA ALA A 160 5.35 -6.63 -8.30
C ALA A 160 6.09 -5.58 -9.17
N LEU A 161 5.37 -4.61 -9.74
CA LEU A 161 5.98 -3.52 -10.52
C LEU A 161 6.88 -2.63 -9.67
N ILE A 162 6.45 -2.28 -8.44
CA ILE A 162 7.27 -1.52 -7.50
C ILE A 162 8.54 -2.30 -7.13
N ALA A 163 8.41 -3.61 -6.84
CA ALA A 163 9.55 -4.46 -6.52
C ALA A 163 10.54 -4.58 -7.70
N ALA A 164 10.03 -4.68 -8.93
CA ALA A 164 10.85 -4.71 -10.13
C ALA A 164 11.63 -3.40 -10.33
N GLN A 165 10.98 -2.25 -10.17
CA GLN A 165 11.63 -0.94 -10.28
C GLN A 165 12.65 -0.68 -9.16
N ALA A 166 12.35 -1.10 -7.93
CA ALA A 166 13.29 -0.98 -6.81
C ALA A 166 14.56 -1.80 -7.05
N ARG A 167 14.42 -3.01 -7.60
CA ARG A 167 15.56 -3.86 -7.97
C ARG A 167 16.44 -3.20 -9.03
N ASP A 168 15.84 -2.68 -10.10
CA ASP A 168 16.55 -2.00 -11.19
C ASP A 168 17.37 -0.80 -10.65
N HIS A 169 16.78 -0.02 -9.76
CA HIS A 169 17.46 1.11 -9.12
C HIS A 169 18.63 0.73 -8.21
N ILE A 170 18.59 -0.44 -7.58
CA ILE A 170 19.68 -0.94 -6.72
C ILE A 170 20.78 -1.56 -7.58
N ASP A 171 20.41 -2.32 -8.62
CA ASP A 171 21.36 -3.01 -9.51
C ASP A 171 22.14 -2.03 -10.43
N HIS A 172 21.67 -0.79 -10.58
CA HIS A 172 22.28 0.26 -11.42
C HIS A 172 23.05 1.34 -10.65
N ARG A 173 23.37 1.12 -9.36
CA ARG A 173 24.09 2.07 -8.50
C ARG A 173 25.35 1.46 -7.89
#